data_AF-A0A2N9MUS3-F1
#
_entry.id   AF-A0A2N9MUS3-F1
#
_cell.length_a   1.000
_cell.length_b   1.000
_cell.length_c   1.000
_cell.angle_alpha   90.00
_cell.angle_beta   90.00
_cell.angle_gamma   90.00
#
_symmetry.space_group_name_H-M   'P 1'
#
loop_
_entity.id
_entity.type
_entity.pdbx_description
1 polymer ?
#
loop_
_entity_poly.entity_id
_entity_poly.type
_entity_poly.pdbx_seq_one_letter_code
_entity_poly.pdbx_strand_id
1 'polypeptide(L)'
;MRRVHRTFFERFSYMAIYACKECQNEEFFPRRYKFHFGPHARCPRCGTYRISKLKEKDGIDPMYVGFLNFLEHIAGGRLFHCKFCRCQFYDRRRTQAEAAAAAEAAGKEEITNPPGAASSDA
;
A
#
# COMPACT_ATOMS: atom_id res chain seq x y z
N MET A 1 -16.36 3.94 24.36
CA MET A 1 -16.21 2.89 23.32
C MET A 1 -16.86 1.60 23.79
N ARG A 2 -17.69 0.94 22.97
CA ARG A 2 -18.24 -0.40 23.23
C ARG A 2 -17.81 -1.34 22.10
N ARG A 3 -17.35 -2.55 22.44
CA ARG A 3 -17.04 -3.59 21.44
C ARG A 3 -18.36 -4.15 20.89
N VAL A 4 -18.55 -4.09 19.57
CA VAL A 4 -19.76 -4.60 18.90
C VAL A 4 -19.59 -6.08 18.56
N HIS A 5 -20.69 -6.83 18.60
CA HIS A 5 -20.70 -8.24 18.21
C HIS A 5 -20.59 -8.33 16.69
N ARG A 6 -19.59 -9.09 16.21
CA ARG A 6 -19.29 -9.19 14.77
C ARG A 6 -20.18 -10.25 14.14
N THR A 7 -20.72 -9.97 12.95
CA THR A 7 -21.37 -11.00 12.12
C THR A 7 -20.34 -12.00 11.57
N PHE A 8 -20.79 -13.13 11.00
CA PHE A 8 -19.89 -14.19 10.52
C PHE A 8 -18.93 -13.68 9.41
N PHE A 9 -19.44 -12.84 8.51
CA PHE A 9 -18.65 -12.17 7.46
C PHE A 9 -17.76 -11.04 8.00
N GLU A 10 -18.22 -10.26 8.97
CA GLU A 10 -17.40 -9.25 9.65
C GLU A 10 -16.27 -9.86 10.46
N ARG A 11 -16.49 -11.04 11.05
CA ARG A 11 -15.45 -11.79 11.75
C ARG A 11 -14.38 -12.26 10.78
N PHE A 12 -14.75 -12.61 9.54
CA PHE A 12 -13.78 -12.93 8.50
C PHE A 12 -13.01 -11.69 8.02
N SER A 13 -13.62 -10.51 7.99
CA SER A 13 -13.01 -9.29 7.43
C SER A 13 -12.27 -8.38 8.43
N TYR A 14 -12.72 -8.33 9.69
CA TYR A 14 -12.31 -7.32 10.68
C TYR A 14 -11.81 -7.97 12.00
N MET A 15 -10.71 -7.45 12.54
CA MET A 15 -10.12 -7.89 13.82
C MET A 15 -10.88 -7.37 15.03
N ALA A 16 -11.53 -6.21 14.92
CA ALA A 16 -12.40 -5.62 15.92
C ALA A 16 -13.27 -4.53 15.29
N ILE A 17 -14.46 -4.32 15.85
CA ILE A 17 -15.35 -3.21 15.53
C ILE A 17 -15.64 -2.52 16.86
N TYR A 18 -15.33 -1.22 16.95
CA TYR A 18 -15.59 -0.40 18.13
C TYR A 18 -16.62 0.66 17.79
N ALA A 19 -17.68 0.74 18.58
CA ALA A 19 -18.67 1.80 18.45
C ALA A 19 -18.46 2.88 19.52
N CYS A 20 -18.47 4.13 19.10
CA CYS A 20 -18.62 5.30 19.96
C CYS A 20 -19.97 5.24 20.69
N LYS A 21 -20.00 5.50 22.01
CA LYS A 21 -21.27 5.44 22.78
C LYS A 21 -22.17 6.65 22.54
N GLU A 22 -21.58 7.81 22.26
CA GLU A 22 -22.29 9.09 22.10
C GLU A 22 -22.67 9.37 20.65
N CYS A 23 -21.78 8.97 19.72
CA CYS A 23 -21.86 9.34 18.32
C CYS A 23 -22.17 8.18 17.38
N GLN A 24 -22.29 6.95 17.89
CA GLN A 24 -22.51 5.70 17.15
C GLN A 24 -21.56 5.41 15.98
N ASN A 25 -20.53 6.24 15.76
CA ASN A 25 -19.51 5.98 14.76
C ASN A 25 -18.80 4.65 15.03
N GLU A 26 -18.71 3.83 13.99
CA GLU A 26 -18.08 2.52 14.01
C GLU A 26 -16.66 2.59 13.44
N GLU A 27 -15.67 2.27 14.26
CA GLU A 27 -14.28 2.11 13.84
C GLU A 27 -13.99 0.64 13.53
N PHE A 28 -13.71 0.38 12.25
CA PHE A 28 -13.37 -0.95 11.74
C PHE A 28 -11.86 -1.15 11.71
N PHE A 29 -11.37 -2.19 12.40
CA PHE A 29 -9.97 -2.61 12.32
C PHE A 29 -9.85 -3.74 11.29
N PRO A 30 -9.40 -3.48 10.05
CA PRO A 30 -9.29 -4.51 9.02
C PRO A 30 -8.29 -5.60 9.40
N ARG A 31 -8.54 -6.84 8.96
CA ARG A 31 -7.58 -7.94 9.14
C ARG A 31 -6.34 -7.77 8.26
N ARG A 32 -5.21 -8.22 8.79
CA ARG A 32 -3.86 -8.10 8.19
C ARG A 32 -3.78 -8.55 6.73
N TYR A 33 -4.50 -9.61 6.35
CA TYR A 33 -4.47 -10.12 4.97
C TYR A 33 -5.10 -9.16 3.94
N LYS A 34 -6.04 -8.29 4.34
CA LYS A 34 -6.64 -7.30 3.42
C LYS A 34 -5.64 -6.24 2.97
N PHE A 35 -4.57 -6.02 3.72
CA PHE A 35 -3.52 -5.06 3.31
C PHE A 35 -2.69 -5.55 2.12
N HIS A 36 -2.73 -6.85 1.81
CA HIS A 36 -2.11 -7.37 0.58
C HIS A 36 -2.92 -7.05 -0.67
N PHE A 37 -4.19 -6.68 -0.57
CA PHE A 37 -5.03 -6.38 -1.74
C PHE A 37 -5.18 -4.86 -1.88
N GLY A 38 -4.49 -4.28 -2.85
CA GLY A 38 -4.51 -2.83 -3.11
C GLY A 38 -3.53 -2.40 -4.22
N PRO A 39 -3.71 -1.20 -4.79
CA PRO A 39 -2.90 -0.72 -5.93
C PRO A 39 -1.46 -0.34 -5.55
N HIS A 40 -1.21 -0.07 -4.27
CA HIS A 40 0.10 0.36 -3.77
C HIS A 40 0.62 -0.59 -2.71
N ALA A 41 1.94 -0.68 -2.61
CA ALA A 41 2.62 -1.46 -1.57
C ALA A 41 2.27 -0.93 -0.16
N ARG A 42 1.93 -1.84 0.75
CA ARG A 42 1.58 -1.55 2.15
C ARG A 42 2.29 -2.53 3.08
N CYS A 43 2.53 -2.10 4.32
CA CYS A 43 3.05 -3.03 5.32
C CYS A 43 2.03 -4.15 5.61
N PRO A 44 2.40 -5.43 5.54
CA PRO A 44 1.50 -6.54 5.81
C PRO A 44 1.10 -6.67 7.30
N ARG A 45 1.84 -6.00 8.19
CA ARG A 45 1.61 -6.07 9.64
C ARG A 45 0.70 -4.94 10.14
N CYS A 46 0.98 -3.69 9.78
CA CYS A 46 0.22 -2.50 10.22
C CYS A 46 -0.61 -1.80 9.13
N GLY A 47 -0.46 -2.17 7.86
CA GLY A 47 -1.20 -1.55 6.75
C GLY A 47 -0.76 -0.13 6.38
N THR A 48 0.26 0.43 7.03
CA THR A 48 0.75 1.79 6.76
C THR A 48 1.43 1.88 5.39
N TYR A 49 1.28 3.02 4.72
CA TYR A 49 1.97 3.38 3.47
C TYR A 49 3.35 4.01 3.68
N ARG A 50 3.73 4.28 4.93
CA ARG A 50 5.03 4.85 5.33
C ARG A 50 6.10 3.77 5.28
N ILE A 51 6.43 3.34 4.07
CA ILE A 51 7.41 2.30 3.78
C ILE A 51 8.57 2.90 2.97
N SER A 52 9.78 2.41 3.24
CA SER A 52 10.99 2.76 2.51
C SER A 52 11.43 1.58 1.66
N LYS A 53 11.89 1.87 0.44
CA LYS A 53 12.46 0.86 -0.45
C LYS A 53 13.91 0.62 -0.07
N LEU A 54 14.27 -0.63 0.15
CA LEU A 54 15.65 -1.05 0.41
C LEU A 54 16.19 -1.78 -0.82
N LYS A 55 17.48 -1.59 -1.11
CA LYS A 55 18.17 -2.32 -2.19
C LYS A 55 18.56 -3.72 -1.74
N GLU A 56 19.03 -3.83 -0.50
CA GLU A 56 19.53 -5.06 0.09
C GLU A 56 18.84 -5.35 1.42
N LYS A 57 18.85 -6.63 1.80
CA LYS A 57 18.31 -7.10 3.06
C LYS A 57 19.13 -6.54 4.22
N ASP A 58 18.46 -5.83 5.12
CA ASP A 58 19.06 -5.42 6.37
C ASP A 58 19.20 -6.65 7.31
N GLY A 59 20.33 -6.80 7.98
CA GLY A 59 20.57 -7.88 8.93
C GLY A 59 19.90 -7.66 10.28
N ILE A 60 19.50 -6.41 10.58
CA ILE A 60 19.01 -6.00 11.91
C ILE A 60 17.52 -6.27 12.06
N ASP A 61 16.72 -5.91 11.05
CA ASP A 61 15.28 -5.97 11.16
C ASP A 61 14.71 -7.32 10.68
N PRO A 62 13.72 -7.90 11.38
CA PRO A 62 13.15 -9.19 11.02
C PRO A 62 12.39 -9.15 9.69
N MET A 63 12.53 -10.22 8.91
CA MET A 63 11.78 -10.43 7.68
C MET A 63 10.38 -10.98 7.97
N TYR A 64 9.38 -10.53 7.21
CA TYR A 64 8.01 -11.02 7.34
C TYR A 64 7.87 -12.42 6.70
N VAL A 65 7.66 -13.44 7.52
CA VAL A 65 7.62 -14.87 7.15
C VAL A 65 6.27 -15.34 6.55
N GLY A 66 5.54 -14.47 5.85
CA GLY A 66 4.26 -14.85 5.24
C GLY A 66 4.43 -15.59 3.92
N PHE A 67 3.58 -16.58 3.63
CA PHE A 67 3.58 -17.31 2.35
C PHE A 67 3.48 -16.38 1.13
N LEU A 68 2.64 -15.35 1.21
CA LEU A 68 2.51 -14.34 0.15
C LEU A 68 3.82 -13.58 -0.10
N ASN A 69 4.56 -13.26 0.96
CA ASN A 69 5.84 -12.58 0.85
C ASN A 69 6.90 -13.49 0.20
N PHE A 70 6.89 -14.78 0.51
CA PHE A 70 7.74 -15.75 -0.17
C PHE A 70 7.42 -15.86 -1.67
N LEU A 71 6.14 -15.91 -2.04
CA LEU A 71 5.74 -15.87 -3.46
C LEU A 71 6.18 -14.58 -4.16
N GLU A 72 6.03 -13.43 -3.49
CA GLU A 72 6.49 -12.15 -4.01
C GLU A 72 8.01 -12.11 -4.16
N HIS A 73 8.76 -12.75 -3.25
CA HIS A 73 10.20 -12.88 -3.34
C HIS A 73 10.64 -13.68 -4.57
N ILE A 74 10.04 -14.86 -4.78
CA ILE A 74 10.30 -15.70 -5.96
C ILE A 74 9.95 -14.95 -7.25
N ALA A 75 8.86 -14.18 -7.24
CA ALA A 75 8.42 -13.41 -8.40
C ALA A 75 9.23 -12.12 -8.65
N GLY A 76 10.40 -11.95 -8.02
CA GLY A 76 11.27 -10.78 -8.21
C GLY A 76 10.75 -9.51 -7.55
N GLY A 77 10.05 -9.65 -6.43
CA GLY A 77 9.53 -8.54 -5.63
C GLY A 77 10.63 -7.60 -5.17
N ARG A 78 10.29 -6.32 -5.02
CA ARG A 78 11.17 -5.30 -4.47
C ARG A 78 11.13 -5.37 -2.94
N LEU A 79 12.28 -5.13 -2.31
CA LEU A 79 12.38 -5.15 -0.86
C LEU A 79 11.91 -3.81 -0.27
N PHE A 80 11.01 -3.90 0.70
CA PHE A 80 10.48 -2.78 1.45
C PHE A 80 10.70 -2.97 2.95
N HIS A 81 10.90 -1.85 3.63
CA HIS A 81 11.01 -1.74 5.08
C HIS A 81 9.87 -0.87 5.59
N CYS A 82 9.21 -1.30 6.67
CA CYS A 82 8.24 -0.48 7.38
C CYS A 82 8.87 0.22 8.59
N LYS A 83 8.85 1.57 8.62
CA LYS A 83 9.42 2.35 9.73
C LYS A 83 8.70 2.15 11.07
N PHE A 84 7.40 1.84 11.03
CA PHE A 84 6.59 1.62 12.23
C PHE A 84 6.79 0.23 12.83
N CYS A 85 6.64 -0.81 12.00
CA CYS A 85 6.74 -2.19 12.45
C CYS A 85 8.17 -2.74 12.45
N ARG A 86 9.14 -1.98 11.90
CA ARG A 86 10.54 -2.38 11.71
C ARG A 86 10.66 -3.78 11.10
N CYS A 87 9.87 -4.05 10.07
CA CYS A 87 9.86 -5.33 9.40
C CYS A 87 10.15 -5.15 7.92
N GLN A 88 10.90 -6.10 7.38
CA GLN A 88 11.24 -6.18 5.97
C GLN A 88 10.30 -7.13 5.23
N PHE A 89 9.87 -6.76 4.03
CA PHE A 89 8.99 -7.58 3.21
C PHE A 89 9.23 -7.35 1.72
N TYR A 90 8.93 -8.35 0.90
CA TYR A 90 8.91 -8.21 -0.55
C TYR A 90 7.51 -7.80 -1.00
N ASP A 91 7.44 -6.94 -2.02
CA ASP A 91 6.19 -6.60 -2.73
C ASP A 91 6.55 -6.18 -4.17
N ARG A 92 5.70 -6.49 -5.15
CA ARG A 92 5.92 -6.10 -6.55
C ARG A 92 5.38 -4.71 -6.88
N ARG A 93 4.43 -4.22 -6.08
CA ARG A 93 3.72 -2.97 -6.32
C ARG A 93 4.59 -1.74 -6.11
N ARG A 94 4.23 -0.64 -6.79
CA ARG A 94 4.86 0.68 -6.54
C ARG A 94 4.41 1.21 -5.19
N THR A 95 5.30 1.93 -4.51
CA THR A 95 4.90 2.69 -3.32
C THR A 95 3.97 3.83 -3.74
N GLN A 96 3.20 4.38 -2.81
CA GLN A 96 2.40 5.58 -3.10
C GLN A 96 3.26 6.73 -3.61
N ALA A 97 4.47 6.90 -3.07
CA ALA A 97 5.40 7.93 -3.52
C ALA A 97 5.89 7.70 -4.96
N GLU A 98 6.26 6.46 -5.32
CA GLU A 98 6.63 6.11 -6.69
C GLU A 98 5.44 6.25 -7.66
N ALA A 99 4.24 5.91 -7.21
CA ALA A 99 3.02 6.04 -8.02
C ALA A 99 2.64 7.52 -8.24
N ALA A 100 2.75 8.36 -7.21
CA ALA A 100 2.53 9.80 -7.32
C ALA A 100 3.56 10.45 -8.24
N ALA A 101 4.85 10.14 -8.08
CA ALA A 101 5.91 10.63 -8.96
C ALA A 101 5.70 10.18 -10.43
N ALA A 102 5.23 8.96 -10.66
CA ALA A 102 4.91 8.48 -12.00
C ALA A 102 3.69 9.20 -12.61
N ALA A 103 2.66 9.51 -11.81
CA ALA A 103 1.51 10.29 -12.25
C ALA A 103 1.89 11.73 -12.61
N GLU A 104 2.76 12.36 -11.81
CA GLU A 104 3.30 13.70 -12.09
C GLU A 104 4.18 13.71 -13.36
N ALA A 105 4.95 12.65 -13.60
CA ALA A 105 5.75 12.52 -14.82
C ALA A 105 4.88 12.37 -16.07
N ALA A 106 3.82 11.54 -15.99
CA ALA A 106 2.89 11.37 -17.10
C ALA A 106 2.10 12.66 -17.43
N GLY A 107 1.76 13.47 -16.42
CA GLY A 107 1.10 14.76 -16.63
C GLY A 107 1.99 15.85 -17.25
N LYS A 108 3.33 15.69 -17.22
CA LYS A 108 4.25 16.63 -17.85
C LYS A 108 4.49 16.35 -19.33
N GLU A 109 4.34 15.10 -19.80
CA GLU A 109 4.51 14.74 -21.21
C GLU A 109 3.40 15.30 -22.12
N GLU A 110 2.21 15.56 -21.58
CA GLU A 110 1.08 16.10 -22.37
C GLU A 110 1.23 17.60 -22.71
N ILE A 111 2.10 18.34 -21.99
CA ILE A 111 2.28 19.79 -22.18
C ILE A 111 3.32 20.11 -23.28
N THR A 112 4.14 19.13 -23.71
CA THR A 112 5.26 19.37 -24.64
C THR A 112 5.00 19.06 -26.12
N ASN A 113 3.78 18.66 -26.51
CA ASN A 113 3.42 18.55 -27.93
C ASN A 113 2.68 19.81 -28.38
N PRO A 114 3.35 20.83 -28.95
CA PRO A 114 2.64 21.95 -29.56
C PRO A 114 1.86 21.45 -30.79
N PRO A 115 0.54 21.73 -30.89
CA PRO A 115 -0.16 21.61 -32.16
C PRO A 115 0.08 22.91 -32.94
N GLY A 116 0.87 22.87 -34.02
CA GLY A 116 1.02 24.09 -34.82
C GLY A 116 2.14 24.07 -35.85
N ALA A 117 1.98 23.28 -36.91
CA ALA A 117 2.61 23.58 -38.19
C ALA A 117 1.52 23.58 -39.28
N ALA A 118 0.68 24.62 -39.25
CA ALA A 118 -0.12 25.00 -40.40
C ALA A 118 0.64 26.11 -41.13
N SER A 119 1.44 25.74 -42.13
CA SER A 119 2.02 26.68 -43.08
C SER A 119 0.88 27.25 -43.95
N SER A 120 0.74 28.57 -43.91
CA SER A 120 -0.08 29.34 -44.85
C SER A 120 0.85 29.77 -45.98
N ASP A 121 0.69 29.19 -47.17
CA ASP A 121 1.30 29.68 -48.40
C ASP A 121 0.33 30.66 -49.08
N ALA A 122 0.85 31.86 -49.33
CA ALA A 122 0.24 32.97 -50.04
C ALA A 122 0.87 33.11 -51.44
#